data_AF-A0A7V9LGH7-F1
#
_entry.id   AF-A0A7V9LGH7-F1
#
_cell.length_a   1.000
_cell.length_b   1.000
_cell.length_c   1.000
_cell.angle_alpha   90.00
_cell.angle_beta   90.00
_cell.angle_gamma   90.00
#
_symmetry.space_group_name_H-M   'P 1'
#
loop_
_entity.id
_entity.type
_entity.pdbx_description
1 polymer ?
#
loop_
_entity_poly.entity_id
_entity_poly.type
_entity_poly.pdbx_seq_one_letter_code
_entity_poly.pdbx_strand_id
1 'polypeptide(L)'
;MTTADPPSATEFQRMARGGVRIARVLIDWQYIERTPGQRNWASTDAVFAASAQGGVPVLPLIFGSPPWISPLPARPPVYTPGQRAAFAAFVRALVERYKPGGSFWVSQPQLIPNPPQSWQIWNEPNLPGFWGGKPNARHYGQLLTIASDEIRAADPAAAVITAGIFPYKT
;
A
#
# COMPACT_ATOMS: atom_id res chain seq x y z
N MET A 1 -3.97 -10.06 16.92
CA MET A 1 -3.89 -8.59 16.90
C MET A 1 -5.03 -8.11 16.03
N THR A 2 -6.01 -7.44 16.63
CA THR A 2 -7.10 -6.78 15.89
C THR A 2 -6.48 -5.68 15.04
N THR A 3 -6.74 -5.69 13.73
CA THR A 3 -6.46 -4.53 12.88
C THR A 3 -7.27 -3.38 13.47
N ALA A 4 -6.61 -2.27 13.83
CA ALA A 4 -7.33 -1.04 14.16
C ALA A 4 -8.28 -0.71 13.00
N ASP A 5 -9.49 -0.25 13.32
CA ASP A 5 -10.45 0.12 12.29
C ASP A 5 -9.85 1.20 11.39
N PRO A 6 -10.09 1.13 10.07
CA PRO A 6 -9.63 2.18 9.17
C PRO A 6 -10.23 3.54 9.57
N PRO A 7 -9.52 4.66 9.37
CA PRO A 7 -10.06 5.97 9.69
C PRO A 7 -11.40 6.22 8.99
N SER A 8 -12.40 6.64 9.76
CA SER A 8 -13.71 7.03 9.28
C SER A 8 -13.69 8.37 8.54
N ALA A 9 -14.75 8.66 7.77
CA ALA A 9 -14.89 9.96 7.10
C ALA A 9 -14.84 11.12 8.10
N THR A 10 -15.43 10.95 9.29
CA THR A 10 -15.39 11.95 10.37
C THR A 10 -13.96 12.20 10.86
N GLU A 11 -13.12 11.18 10.94
CA GLU A 11 -11.71 11.33 11.32
C GLU A 11 -10.92 12.05 10.22
N PHE A 12 -11.12 11.71 8.94
CA PHE A 12 -10.53 12.46 7.84
C PHE A 12 -10.99 13.94 7.81
N GLN A 13 -12.25 14.23 8.11
CA GLN A 13 -12.73 15.61 8.23
C GLN A 13 -12.08 16.37 9.40
N ARG A 14 -11.82 15.68 10.53
CA ARG A 14 -11.04 16.28 11.64
C ARG A 14 -9.61 16.57 11.19
N MET A 15 -8.97 15.66 10.45
CA MET A 15 -7.64 15.89 9.86
C MET A 15 -7.66 17.12 8.93
N ALA A 16 -8.63 17.21 8.02
CA ALA A 16 -8.79 18.34 7.10
C ALA A 16 -8.91 19.68 7.83
N ARG A 17 -9.78 19.75 8.87
CA ARG A 17 -9.95 20.94 9.72
C ARG A 17 -8.67 21.32 10.47
N GLY A 18 -7.85 20.34 10.83
CA GLY A 18 -6.53 20.55 11.43
C GLY A 18 -5.43 20.94 10.43
N GLY A 19 -5.74 21.09 9.14
CA GLY A 19 -4.77 21.46 8.11
C GLY A 19 -3.95 20.30 7.55
N VAL A 20 -4.26 19.06 7.91
CA VAL A 20 -3.62 17.87 7.32
C VAL A 20 -3.95 17.81 5.83
N ARG A 21 -2.92 17.58 5.01
CA ARG A 21 -3.03 17.51 3.54
C ARG A 21 -2.85 16.11 2.97
N ILE A 22 -2.34 15.17 3.77
CA ILE A 22 -2.13 13.79 3.37
C ILE A 22 -2.18 12.90 4.61
N ALA A 23 -2.81 11.73 4.49
CA ALA A 23 -2.86 10.73 5.54
C ALA A 23 -2.10 9.47 5.10
N ARG A 24 -1.08 9.08 5.85
CA ARG A 24 -0.32 7.85 5.58
C ARG A 24 -1.09 6.64 6.12
N VAL A 25 -1.50 5.72 5.26
CA VAL A 25 -2.33 4.56 5.64
C VAL A 25 -1.70 3.26 5.15
N LEU A 26 -1.65 2.26 6.03
CA LEU A 26 -1.18 0.91 5.71
C LEU A 26 -2.15 0.19 4.77
N ILE A 27 -1.62 -0.30 3.65
CA ILE A 27 -2.27 -1.23 2.73
C ILE A 27 -1.54 -2.56 2.85
N ASP A 28 -2.12 -3.47 3.63
CA ASP A 28 -1.49 -4.74 3.97
C ASP A 28 -1.99 -5.86 3.04
N TRP A 29 -1.10 -6.32 2.15
CA TRP A 29 -1.40 -7.35 1.16
C TRP A 29 -1.91 -8.64 1.81
N GLN A 30 -1.43 -8.97 3.02
CA GLN A 30 -1.76 -10.23 3.70
C GLN A 30 -3.26 -10.35 4.00
N TYR A 31 -3.95 -9.23 4.22
CA TYR A 31 -5.37 -9.21 4.52
C TYR A 31 -6.23 -9.06 3.27
N ILE A 32 -5.68 -8.48 2.21
CA ILE A 32 -6.36 -8.26 0.93
C ILE A 32 -6.41 -9.56 0.12
N GLU A 33 -5.30 -10.29 0.02
CA GLU A 33 -5.18 -11.46 -0.87
C GLU A 33 -4.81 -12.71 -0.07
N ARG A 34 -5.74 -13.17 0.78
CA ARG A 34 -5.53 -14.38 1.62
C ARG A 34 -5.37 -15.66 0.79
N THR A 35 -5.96 -15.68 -0.40
CA THR A 35 -5.88 -16.78 -1.37
C THR A 35 -5.34 -16.19 -2.69
N PRO A 36 -4.39 -16.85 -3.37
CA PRO A 36 -3.81 -16.33 -4.62
C PRO A 36 -4.89 -15.96 -5.65
N GLY A 37 -4.83 -14.73 -6.17
CA GLY A 37 -5.77 -14.21 -7.17
C GLY A 37 -7.13 -13.77 -6.62
N GLN A 38 -7.48 -14.08 -5.38
CA GLN A 38 -8.75 -13.70 -4.77
C GLN A 38 -8.54 -12.53 -3.80
N ARG A 39 -8.86 -11.32 -4.29
CA ARG A 39 -8.64 -10.08 -3.55
C ARG A 39 -9.94 -9.57 -2.95
N ASN A 40 -9.96 -9.42 -1.63
CA ASN A 40 -11.02 -8.74 -0.91
C ASN A 40 -10.58 -7.29 -0.62
N TRP A 41 -11.17 -6.35 -1.35
CA TRP A 41 -10.85 -4.93 -1.26
C TRP A 41 -11.66 -4.19 -0.19
N ALA A 42 -12.65 -4.81 0.46
CA ALA A 42 -13.66 -4.12 1.26
C ALA A 42 -13.09 -3.12 2.29
N SER A 43 -12.10 -3.54 3.08
CA SER A 43 -11.47 -2.66 4.07
C SER A 43 -10.66 -1.53 3.44
N THR A 44 -10.02 -1.78 2.29
CA THR A 44 -9.25 -0.76 1.57
C THR A 44 -10.18 0.23 0.85
N ASP A 45 -11.26 -0.26 0.24
CA ASP A 45 -12.32 0.54 -0.37
C ASP A 45 -12.95 1.49 0.67
N ALA A 46 -13.19 0.99 1.89
CA ALA A 46 -13.71 1.80 2.98
C ALA A 46 -12.77 2.98 3.34
N VAL A 47 -11.45 2.74 3.35
CA VAL A 47 -10.44 3.81 3.56
C VAL A 47 -10.52 4.86 2.45
N PHE A 48 -10.51 4.44 1.18
CA PHE A 48 -10.53 5.39 0.06
C PHE A 48 -11.88 6.14 -0.04
N ALA A 49 -12.99 5.49 0.28
CA ALA A 49 -14.29 6.14 0.40
C ALA A 49 -14.29 7.20 1.50
N ALA A 50 -13.81 6.85 2.69
CA ALA A 50 -13.72 7.76 3.83
C ALA A 50 -12.78 8.95 3.56
N SER A 51 -11.64 8.69 2.91
CA SER A 51 -10.69 9.71 2.47
C SER A 51 -11.30 10.69 1.46
N ALA A 52 -12.06 10.18 0.48
CA ALA A 52 -12.77 11.01 -0.48
C ALA A 52 -13.86 11.87 0.16
N GLN A 53 -14.65 11.30 1.07
CA GLN A 53 -15.69 12.03 1.83
C GLN A 53 -15.09 13.06 2.80
N GLY A 54 -13.89 12.80 3.32
CA GLY A 54 -13.21 13.68 4.26
C GLY A 54 -12.26 14.70 3.64
N GLY A 55 -12.00 14.61 2.33
CA GLY A 55 -11.19 15.57 1.58
C GLY A 55 -9.68 15.52 1.87
N VAL A 56 -9.16 14.42 2.40
CA VAL A 56 -7.72 14.25 2.66
C VAL A 56 -7.21 13.03 1.89
N PRO A 57 -6.35 13.19 0.87
CA PRO A 57 -5.82 12.07 0.11
C PRO A 57 -4.96 11.15 0.97
N VAL A 58 -4.91 9.88 0.57
CA VAL A 58 -4.10 8.87 1.24
C VAL A 58 -2.71 8.78 0.58
N LEU A 59 -1.66 8.67 1.40
CA LEU A 59 -0.37 8.09 1.02
C LEU A 59 -0.41 6.61 1.39
N PRO A 60 -0.64 5.70 0.42
CA PRO A 60 -0.77 4.28 0.72
C PRO A 60 0.63 3.70 0.95
N LEU A 61 0.80 3.04 2.09
CA LEU A 61 1.97 2.25 2.44
C LEU A 61 1.71 0.80 2.05
N ILE A 62 2.36 0.32 0.99
CA ILE A 62 2.25 -1.08 0.55
C ILE A 62 3.18 -1.93 1.42
N PHE A 63 2.61 -2.88 2.16
CA PHE A 63 3.36 -3.77 3.05
C PHE A 63 2.71 -5.16 3.13
N GLY A 64 3.41 -6.08 3.78
CA GLY A 64 2.92 -7.40 4.12
C GLY A 64 3.03 -8.40 2.96
N SER A 65 3.31 -9.64 3.31
CA SER A 65 3.24 -10.79 2.42
C SER A 65 2.15 -11.74 2.93
N PRO A 66 1.22 -12.20 2.08
CA PRO A 66 0.25 -13.19 2.49
C PRO A 66 0.91 -14.54 2.81
N PRO A 67 0.24 -15.40 3.61
CA PRO A 67 0.83 -16.68 4.07
C PRO A 67 1.28 -17.62 2.94
N TRP A 68 0.65 -17.56 1.78
CA TRP A 68 1.01 -18.35 0.60
C TRP A 68 2.27 -17.84 -0.14
N ILE A 69 2.73 -16.62 0.17
CA ILE A 69 4.00 -16.06 -0.28
C ILE A 69 5.12 -16.35 0.73
N SER A 70 4.82 -16.10 2.01
CA SER A 70 5.75 -16.34 3.12
C SER A 70 4.99 -16.55 4.43
N PRO A 71 5.42 -17.47 5.31
CA PRO A 71 4.86 -17.59 6.65
C PRO A 71 5.18 -16.39 7.55
N LEU A 72 6.12 -15.52 7.14
CA LEU A 72 6.47 -14.28 7.85
C LEU A 72 5.89 -13.10 7.06
N PRO A 73 4.85 -12.40 7.56
CA PRO A 73 4.22 -11.31 6.81
C PRO A 73 5.18 -10.16 6.50
N ALA A 74 6.16 -9.91 7.36
CA ALA A 74 7.19 -8.91 7.14
C ALA A 74 8.30 -9.36 6.17
N ARG A 75 8.26 -10.59 5.63
CA ARG A 75 9.26 -11.04 4.66
C ARG A 75 8.87 -10.59 3.25
N PRO A 76 9.69 -9.80 2.55
CA PRO A 76 9.32 -9.25 1.25
C PRO A 76 9.31 -10.33 0.16
N PRO A 77 8.43 -10.19 -0.85
CA PRO A 77 8.19 -11.18 -1.91
C PRO A 77 9.22 -11.13 -3.05
N VAL A 78 10.52 -11.21 -2.74
CA VAL A 78 11.60 -11.02 -3.73
C VAL A 78 12.53 -12.22 -3.92
N TYR A 79 12.39 -13.27 -3.12
CA TYR A 79 13.35 -14.37 -3.06
C TYR A 79 13.20 -15.38 -4.20
N THR A 80 12.00 -15.52 -4.79
CA THR A 80 11.76 -16.43 -5.92
C THR A 80 11.08 -15.70 -7.09
N PRO A 81 11.19 -16.22 -8.33
CA PRO A 81 10.47 -15.64 -9.48
C PRO A 81 8.96 -15.56 -9.25
N GLY A 82 8.35 -16.60 -8.65
CA GLY A 82 6.91 -16.62 -8.36
C GLY A 82 6.49 -15.54 -7.36
N GLN A 83 7.29 -15.30 -6.31
CA GLN A 83 7.02 -14.23 -5.35
C GLN A 83 7.07 -12.85 -6.02
N ARG A 84 8.09 -12.61 -6.87
CA ARG A 84 8.24 -11.35 -7.59
C ARG A 84 7.05 -11.09 -8.53
N ALA A 85 6.64 -12.11 -9.28
CA ALA A 85 5.49 -12.02 -10.18
C ALA A 85 4.18 -11.76 -9.42
N ALA A 86 3.97 -12.44 -8.29
CA ALA A 86 2.80 -12.23 -7.45
C ALA A 86 2.73 -10.82 -6.87
N PHE A 87 3.86 -10.28 -6.40
CA PHE A 87 3.91 -8.91 -5.89
C PHE A 87 3.65 -7.89 -6.99
N ALA A 88 4.26 -8.08 -8.18
CA ALA A 88 4.00 -7.23 -9.33
C ALA A 88 2.50 -7.20 -9.69
N ALA A 89 1.88 -8.39 -9.75
CA ALA A 89 0.46 -8.52 -10.04
C ALA A 89 -0.43 -7.85 -8.97
N PHE A 90 -0.04 -7.92 -7.70
CA PHE A 90 -0.74 -7.24 -6.61
C PHE A 90 -0.60 -5.71 -6.72
N VAL A 91 0.61 -5.19 -6.89
CA VAL A 91 0.86 -3.74 -7.04
C VAL A 91 0.07 -3.20 -8.23
N ARG A 92 0.13 -3.86 -9.39
CA ARG A 92 -0.65 -3.46 -10.57
C ARG A 92 -2.14 -3.38 -10.27
N ALA A 93 -2.71 -4.42 -9.66
CA ALA A 93 -4.14 -4.45 -9.35
C ALA A 93 -4.55 -3.38 -8.33
N LEU A 94 -3.70 -3.10 -7.35
CA LEU A 94 -3.91 -2.03 -6.38
C LEU A 94 -3.92 -0.66 -7.06
N VAL A 95 -2.95 -0.38 -7.92
CA VAL A 95 -2.84 0.91 -8.62
C VAL A 95 -3.98 1.08 -9.62
N GLU A 96 -4.28 0.07 -10.45
CA GLU A 96 -5.43 0.10 -11.39
C GLU A 96 -6.77 0.31 -10.68
N ARG A 97 -6.88 -0.11 -9.42
CA ARG A 97 -8.08 0.10 -8.62
C ARG A 97 -8.23 1.55 -8.18
N TYR A 98 -7.17 2.18 -7.68
CA TYR A 98 -7.26 3.47 -6.98
C TYR A 98 -6.60 4.67 -7.68
N LYS A 99 -5.91 4.48 -8.82
CA LYS A 99 -5.39 5.58 -9.65
C LYS A 99 -6.52 6.52 -10.12
N PRO A 100 -6.23 7.72 -10.63
CA PRO A 100 -7.24 8.56 -11.28
C PRO A 100 -8.03 7.77 -12.35
N GLY A 101 -9.36 7.76 -12.23
CA GLY A 101 -10.24 6.97 -13.12
C GLY A 101 -10.21 5.45 -12.89
N GLY A 102 -9.54 4.98 -11.83
CA GLY A 102 -9.45 3.56 -11.47
C GLY A 102 -10.81 2.94 -11.13
N SER A 103 -10.85 1.60 -11.16
CA SER A 103 -12.10 0.83 -11.05
C SER A 103 -12.92 1.12 -9.77
N PHE A 104 -12.26 1.46 -8.66
CA PHE A 104 -12.97 1.85 -7.44
C PHE A 104 -13.78 3.13 -7.66
N TRP A 105 -13.16 4.18 -8.21
CA TRP A 105 -13.81 5.47 -8.45
C TRP A 105 -14.95 5.35 -9.45
N VAL A 106 -14.76 4.57 -10.52
CA VAL A 106 -15.82 4.28 -11.51
C VAL A 106 -17.02 3.59 -10.86
N SER A 107 -16.78 2.69 -9.91
CA SER A 107 -17.85 1.99 -9.19
C SER A 107 -18.56 2.84 -8.12
N GLN A 108 -18.05 4.03 -7.80
CA GLN A 108 -18.56 4.91 -6.75
C GLN A 108 -18.89 6.31 -7.30
N PRO A 109 -19.86 6.44 -8.23
CA PRO A 109 -20.16 7.71 -8.92
C PRO A 109 -20.64 8.83 -7.98
N GLN A 110 -21.06 8.50 -6.77
CA GLN A 110 -21.47 9.46 -5.74
C GLN A 110 -20.29 10.10 -4.99
N LEU A 111 -19.07 9.57 -5.13
CA LEU A 111 -17.88 10.13 -4.50
C LEU A 111 -17.18 11.10 -5.45
N ILE A 112 -16.69 12.21 -4.91
CA ILE A 112 -15.69 13.03 -5.61
C ILE A 112 -14.35 12.29 -5.49
N PRO A 113 -13.71 11.86 -6.60
CA PRO A 113 -12.50 11.07 -6.53
C PRO A 113 -11.36 11.79 -5.82
N ASN A 114 -10.65 11.07 -4.96
CA ASN A 114 -9.48 11.57 -4.24
C ASN A 114 -8.31 10.56 -4.35
N PRO A 115 -7.82 10.29 -5.57
CA PRO A 115 -6.82 9.26 -5.82
C PRO A 115 -5.47 9.60 -5.14
N PRO A 116 -4.68 8.59 -4.78
CA PRO A 116 -3.35 8.79 -4.22
C PRO A 116 -2.41 9.34 -5.30
N GLN A 117 -1.59 10.32 -4.95
CA GLN A 117 -0.56 10.89 -5.84
C GLN A 117 0.81 10.22 -5.67
N SER A 118 0.96 9.41 -4.63
CA SER A 118 2.22 8.81 -4.25
C SER A 118 1.97 7.49 -3.56
N TRP A 119 2.90 6.54 -3.71
CA TRP A 119 2.82 5.21 -3.12
C TRP A 119 4.10 4.92 -2.35
N GLN A 120 4.00 4.60 -1.07
CA GLN A 120 5.15 4.22 -0.27
C GLN A 120 5.36 2.71 -0.30
N ILE A 121 6.60 2.28 -0.59
CA ILE A 121 6.94 0.88 -0.71
C ILE A 121 7.67 0.41 0.53
N TRP A 122 7.01 -0.47 1.28
CA TRP A 122 7.52 -1.10 2.49
C TRP A 122 7.74 -0.14 3.68
N ASN A 123 8.03 -0.69 4.86
CA ASN A 123 8.33 0.07 6.08
C ASN A 123 9.61 -0.46 6.71
N GLU A 124 10.53 0.43 7.09
CA GLU A 124 11.71 0.12 7.91
C GLU A 124 12.45 -1.18 7.52
N PRO A 125 12.84 -1.35 6.24
CA PRO A 125 13.46 -2.58 5.75
C PRO A 125 14.80 -2.87 6.43
N ASN A 126 15.37 -1.89 7.13
CA ASN A 126 16.58 -2.01 7.92
C ASN A 126 16.36 -2.65 9.29
N LEU A 127 15.12 -2.87 9.74
CA LEU A 127 14.80 -3.57 10.99
C LEU A 127 14.42 -5.05 10.74
N PRO A 128 14.97 -6.02 11.49
CA PRO A 128 14.64 -7.43 11.29
C PRO A 128 13.14 -7.76 11.42
N GLY A 129 12.46 -7.10 12.36
CA GLY A 129 11.01 -7.29 12.60
C GLY A 129 10.14 -6.82 11.43
N PHE A 130 10.59 -5.82 10.68
CA PHE A 130 9.91 -5.32 9.48
C PHE A 130 10.46 -5.92 8.18
N TRP A 131 11.42 -6.83 8.27
CA TRP A 131 12.00 -7.54 7.11
C TRP A 131 11.78 -9.06 7.14
N GLY A 132 11.33 -9.62 8.27
CA GLY A 132 11.11 -11.06 8.39
C GLY A 132 12.42 -11.87 8.34
N GLY A 133 13.48 -11.34 8.96
CA GLY A 133 14.81 -11.93 9.00
C GLY A 133 15.92 -10.88 8.97
N LYS A 134 17.13 -11.26 8.52
CA LYS A 134 18.25 -10.33 8.37
C LYS A 134 17.97 -9.32 7.23
N PRO A 135 17.96 -8.01 7.50
CA PRO A 135 17.82 -6.96 6.48
C PRO A 135 18.76 -7.13 5.29
N ASN A 136 18.29 -6.77 4.09
CA ASN A 136 19.09 -6.87 2.86
C ASN A 136 18.75 -5.72 1.89
N ALA A 137 19.70 -4.80 1.72
CA ALA A 137 19.52 -3.62 0.87
C ALA A 137 19.32 -3.96 -0.62
N ARG A 138 19.99 -5.01 -1.14
CA ARG A 138 19.83 -5.45 -2.54
C ARG A 138 18.42 -5.95 -2.81
N HIS A 139 17.89 -6.76 -1.90
CA HIS A 139 16.53 -7.27 -1.98
C HIS A 139 15.49 -6.15 -1.83
N TYR A 140 15.75 -5.15 -0.99
CA TYR A 140 14.88 -3.97 -0.91
C TYR A 140 14.90 -3.17 -2.22
N GLY A 141 16.06 -3.01 -2.84
CA GLY A 141 16.18 -2.42 -4.19
C GLY A 141 15.34 -3.17 -5.22
N GLN A 142 15.38 -4.51 -5.22
CA GLN A 142 14.54 -5.33 -6.11
C GLN A 142 13.04 -5.14 -5.85
N LEU A 143 12.63 -5.10 -4.58
CA LEU A 143 11.24 -4.86 -4.20
C LEU A 143 10.75 -3.50 -4.72
N LEU A 144 11.58 -2.46 -4.55
CA LEU A 144 11.29 -1.11 -4.98
C LEU A 144 11.22 -1.00 -6.51
N THR A 145 12.12 -1.66 -7.24
CA THR A 145 12.08 -1.72 -8.71
C THR A 145 10.78 -2.33 -9.20
N ILE A 146 10.40 -3.50 -8.69
CA ILE A 146 9.14 -4.17 -9.10
C ILE A 146 7.93 -3.26 -8.87
N ALA A 147 7.82 -2.67 -7.67
CA ALA A 147 6.70 -1.77 -7.38
C ALA A 147 6.72 -0.53 -8.28
N SER A 148 7.89 0.07 -8.48
CA SER A 148 8.04 1.27 -9.31
C SER A 148 7.65 1.03 -10.77
N ASP A 149 8.04 -0.11 -11.33
CA ASP A 149 7.70 -0.46 -12.71
C ASP A 149 6.18 -0.61 -12.89
N GLU A 150 5.53 -1.30 -11.97
CA GLU A 150 4.07 -1.51 -12.01
C GLU A 150 3.27 -0.23 -11.75
N ILE A 151 3.71 0.59 -10.79
CA ILE A 151 3.06 1.88 -10.50
C ILE A 151 3.15 2.80 -11.71
N ARG A 152 4.32 2.96 -12.30
CA ARG A 152 4.51 3.87 -13.44
C ARG A 152 3.85 3.37 -14.71
N ALA A 153 3.76 2.05 -14.91
CA ALA A 153 3.05 1.48 -16.04
C ALA A 153 1.53 1.75 -15.94
N ALA A 154 0.96 1.65 -14.75
CA ALA A 154 -0.46 1.88 -14.52
C ALA A 154 -0.83 3.37 -14.39
N ASP A 155 0.01 4.16 -13.74
CA ASP A 155 -0.14 5.60 -13.49
C ASP A 155 1.22 6.32 -13.61
N PRO A 156 1.56 6.84 -14.79
CA PRO A 156 2.84 7.52 -15.04
C PRO A 156 3.04 8.82 -14.22
N ALA A 157 1.96 9.40 -13.68
CA ALA A 157 2.03 10.63 -12.89
C ALA A 157 2.27 10.36 -11.39
N ALA A 158 2.07 9.12 -10.94
CA ALA A 158 2.24 8.75 -9.54
C ALA A 158 3.71 8.73 -9.12
N ALA A 159 4.01 9.33 -7.97
CA ALA A 159 5.33 9.23 -7.37
C ALA A 159 5.50 7.92 -6.57
N VAL A 160 6.73 7.43 -6.51
CA VAL A 160 7.11 6.27 -5.69
C VAL A 160 7.97 6.75 -4.54
N ILE A 161 7.53 6.47 -3.31
CA ILE A 161 8.20 6.86 -2.08
C ILE A 161 8.89 5.63 -1.49
N THR A 162 10.16 5.78 -1.11
CA THR A 162 10.89 4.72 -0.42
C THR A 162 10.33 4.46 0.98
N ALA A 163 10.57 3.28 1.52
CA ALA A 163 10.39 3.02 2.94
C ALA A 163 11.11 4.06 3.80
N GLY A 164 10.51 4.41 4.93
CA GLY A 164 11.22 5.12 5.99
C GLY A 164 12.33 4.23 6.54
N ILE A 165 13.53 4.77 6.73
CA ILE A 165 14.66 4.07 7.35
C ILE A 165 14.67 4.40 8.84
N PHE A 166 14.65 3.37 9.68
CA PHE A 166 14.73 3.57 11.13
C PHE A 166 16.15 4.03 11.52
N PRO A 167 16.31 5.11 12.30
CA PRO A 167 17.64 5.59 12.69
C PRO A 167 18.31 4.62 13.67
N TYR A 168 19.56 4.26 13.40
CA TYR A 168 20.42 3.61 14.39
C TYR A 168 21.29 4.66 15.07
N LYS A 169 21.42 4.58 16.41
CA LYS A 169 22.58 5.16 17.09
C LYS A 169 23.75 4.20 16.85
N THR A 170 24.74 4.66 16.10
CA THR A 170 26.05 4.02 15.98
C THR A 170 26.87 4.26 17.24
#